data_AF-A0AAV6TXX3-F1
#
_entry.id   AF-A0AAV6TXX3-F1
#
_cell.length_a   1.000
_cell.length_b   1.000
_cell.length_c   1.000
_cell.angle_alpha   90.00
_cell.angle_beta   90.00
_cell.angle_gamma   90.00
#
_symmetry.space_group_name_H-M   'P 1'
#
loop_
_entity.id
_entity.type
_entity.pdbx_description
1 polymer ?
#
loop_
_entity_poly.entity_id
_entity_poly.type
_entity_poly.pdbx_seq_one_letter_code
_entity_poly.pdbx_strand_id
1 'polypeptide(L)'
;MHTTAVNIEKKPRTISQLLQTPIGRSVTEIGTKEKERIAKLTEIAYFIAKQELPFSQFANIIELEKRHGVDLGETYMNKPGCSEFIRCISKVFTEDLINQMSSSNYISVLVDESTDVSTFEKFIMYVKFIDSDATATTKFLALRNVESGTADALKSLLLDVLKEFGIDFEKKTSCILL
;
A
#
# COMPACT_ATOMS: atom_id res chain seq x y z
N MET A 1 28.26 15.73 -64.89
CA MET A 1 27.41 14.66 -64.31
C MET A 1 27.18 15.03 -62.85
N HIS A 2 26.06 15.68 -62.55
CA HIS A 2 25.74 16.17 -61.20
C HIS A 2 24.98 15.08 -60.43
N THR A 3 25.52 14.66 -59.29
CA THR A 3 24.84 13.78 -58.33
C THR A 3 24.01 14.66 -57.40
N THR A 4 22.71 14.77 -57.67
CA THR A 4 21.77 15.49 -56.80
C THR A 4 21.46 14.63 -55.57
N ALA A 5 21.83 15.10 -54.37
CA ALA A 5 21.41 14.48 -53.12
C ALA A 5 19.90 14.67 -52.95
N VAL A 6 19.15 13.56 -52.92
CA VAL A 6 17.72 13.57 -52.59
C VAL A 6 17.60 13.87 -51.10
N ASN A 7 17.12 15.07 -50.77
CA ASN A 7 16.79 15.44 -49.41
C ASN A 7 15.48 14.73 -49.01
N ILE A 8 15.59 13.58 -48.33
CA ILE A 8 14.45 12.86 -47.78
C ILE A 8 14.12 13.50 -46.44
N GLU A 9 13.15 14.42 -46.42
CA GLU A 9 12.52 14.87 -45.17
C GLU A 9 11.82 13.67 -44.51
N LYS A 10 12.48 13.04 -43.54
CA LYS A 10 11.85 11.99 -42.72
C LYS A 10 10.85 12.65 -41.79
N LYS A 11 9.57 12.61 -42.17
CA LYS A 11 8.46 12.99 -41.29
C LYS A 11 8.61 12.28 -39.94
N PRO A 12 8.58 13.00 -38.81
CA PRO A 12 8.79 12.39 -37.49
C PRO A 12 7.72 11.34 -37.22
N ARG A 13 8.16 10.15 -36.79
CA ARG A 13 7.26 9.04 -36.45
C ARG A 13 6.44 9.41 -35.22
N THR A 14 5.16 9.08 -35.23
CA THR A 14 4.28 9.20 -34.05
C THR A 14 4.67 8.15 -33.00
N ILE A 15 4.38 8.40 -31.71
CA ILE A 15 4.70 7.47 -30.61
C ILE A 15 4.10 6.07 -30.86
N SER A 16 2.85 5.99 -31.34
CA SER A 16 2.22 4.72 -31.72
C SER A 16 3.00 3.94 -32.79
N GLN A 17 3.57 4.64 -33.77
CA GLN A 17 4.39 4.03 -34.81
C GLN A 17 5.77 3.62 -34.28
N LEU A 18 6.34 4.38 -33.34
CA LEU A 18 7.60 4.03 -32.67
C LEU A 18 7.46 2.76 -31.83
N LEU A 19 6.36 2.62 -31.09
CA LEU A 19 6.06 1.43 -30.28
C LEU A 19 5.90 0.16 -31.13
N GLN A 20 5.45 0.29 -32.38
CA GLN A 20 5.34 -0.84 -33.31
C GLN A 20 6.65 -1.28 -33.95
N THR A 21 7.73 -0.48 -33.83
CA THR A 21 9.06 -0.87 -34.33
C THR A 21 9.64 -2.01 -33.47
N PRO A 22 10.61 -2.80 -33.98
CA PRO A 22 11.26 -3.85 -33.19
C PRO A 22 11.79 -3.33 -31.84
N ILE A 23 12.47 -2.18 -31.83
CA ILE A 23 12.99 -1.59 -30.60
C ILE A 23 11.86 -1.10 -29.67
N GLY A 24 10.79 -0.51 -30.22
CA GLY A 24 9.64 -0.08 -29.45
C GLY A 24 8.92 -1.24 -28.76
N ARG A 25 8.73 -2.35 -29.49
CA ARG A 25 8.15 -3.58 -28.95
C ARG A 25 9.02 -4.18 -27.85
N SER A 26 10.33 -4.28 -28.07
CA SER A 26 11.25 -4.78 -27.05
C SER A 26 11.24 -3.91 -25.79
N VAL A 27 11.18 -2.58 -25.92
CA VAL A 27 11.06 -1.67 -24.77
C VAL A 27 9.75 -1.91 -24.00
N THR A 28 8.62 -2.09 -24.71
CA THR A 28 7.35 -2.41 -24.04
C THR A 28 7.37 -3.77 -23.35
N GLU A 29 7.97 -4.78 -23.98
CA GLU A 29 8.11 -6.13 -23.42
C GLU A 29 9.01 -6.15 -22.17
N ILE A 30 10.07 -5.35 -22.16
CA ILE A 30 10.91 -5.16 -20.96
C ILE A 30 10.06 -4.54 -19.84
N GLY A 31 9.26 -3.51 -20.17
CA GLY A 31 8.37 -2.87 -19.20
C GLY A 31 7.30 -3.81 -18.63
N THR A 32 6.74 -4.72 -19.45
CA THR A 32 5.78 -5.71 -18.97
C THR A 32 6.43 -6.75 -18.07
N LYS A 33 7.59 -7.29 -18.45
CA LYS A 33 8.35 -8.24 -17.62
C LYS A 33 8.71 -7.64 -16.26
N GLU A 34 9.11 -6.38 -16.23
CA GLU A 34 9.46 -5.71 -14.98
C GLU A 34 8.23 -5.51 -14.07
N LYS A 35 7.07 -5.19 -14.66
CA LYS A 35 5.80 -5.15 -13.91
C LYS A 35 5.42 -6.51 -13.32
N GLU A 36 5.52 -7.58 -14.11
CA GLU A 36 5.24 -8.94 -13.65
C GLU A 36 6.17 -9.35 -12.51
N ARG A 37 7.46 -9.00 -12.62
CA ARG A 37 8.45 -9.25 -11.57
C ARG A 37 8.11 -8.53 -10.27
N ILE A 38 7.77 -7.25 -10.34
CA ILE A 38 7.37 -6.45 -9.17
C ILE A 38 6.06 -6.95 -8.56
N ALA A 39 5.11 -7.41 -9.39
CA ALA A 39 3.87 -8.01 -8.91
C ALA A 39 4.15 -9.26 -8.06
N LYS A 40 4.99 -10.19 -8.55
CA LYS A 40 5.39 -11.39 -7.80
C LYS A 40 6.08 -11.04 -6.47
N LEU A 41 6.99 -10.07 -6.47
CA LEU A 41 7.66 -9.62 -5.24
C LEU A 41 6.66 -9.02 -4.23
N THR A 42 5.67 -8.28 -4.74
CA THR A 42 4.60 -7.71 -3.91
C THR A 42 3.71 -8.81 -3.32
N GLU A 43 3.40 -9.86 -4.09
CA GLU A 43 2.64 -11.02 -3.61
C GLU A 43 3.38 -11.80 -2.52
N ILE A 44 4.69 -12.02 -2.69
CA ILE A 44 5.52 -12.67 -1.66
C ILE A 44 5.55 -11.81 -0.39
N ALA A 45 5.68 -10.48 -0.53
CA ALA A 45 5.68 -9.56 0.61
C ALA A 45 4.32 -9.55 1.33
N TYR A 46 3.23 -9.58 0.55
CA TYR A 46 1.88 -9.75 1.08
C TYR A 46 1.73 -11.07 1.83
N PHE A 47 2.24 -12.17 1.29
CA PHE A 47 2.21 -13.48 1.94
C PHE A 47 2.92 -13.44 3.30
N ILE A 48 4.10 -12.83 3.37
CA ILE A 48 4.84 -12.64 4.63
C ILE A 48 4.01 -11.86 5.64
N ALA A 49 3.43 -10.73 5.24
CA ALA A 49 2.59 -9.95 6.13
C ALA A 49 1.35 -10.73 6.59
N LYS A 50 0.71 -11.45 5.66
CA LYS A 50 -0.53 -12.19 5.92
C LYS A 50 -0.34 -13.41 6.82
N GLN A 51 0.84 -14.03 6.79
CA GLN A 51 1.23 -15.15 7.64
C GLN A 51 2.00 -14.71 8.89
N GLU A 52 2.09 -13.39 9.15
CA GLU A 52 2.77 -12.82 10.31
C GLU A 52 4.26 -13.26 10.42
N LEU A 53 4.90 -13.45 9.27
CA LEU A 53 6.29 -13.91 9.20
C LEU A 53 7.27 -12.74 9.39
N PRO A 54 8.44 -12.98 10.01
CA PRO A 54 9.51 -11.99 10.06
C PRO A 54 9.93 -11.57 8.64
N PHE A 55 10.19 -10.27 8.44
CA PHE A 55 10.60 -9.76 7.12
C PHE A 55 11.94 -10.35 6.62
N SER A 56 12.74 -10.93 7.51
CA SER A 56 13.93 -11.70 7.13
C SER A 56 13.62 -12.92 6.27
N GLN A 57 12.40 -13.47 6.36
CA GLN A 57 11.97 -14.61 5.53
C GLN A 57 11.78 -14.26 4.06
N PHE A 58 11.73 -12.96 3.72
CA PHE A 58 11.56 -12.52 2.33
C PHE A 58 12.69 -13.00 1.42
N ALA A 59 13.93 -12.88 1.87
CA ALA A 59 15.08 -13.35 1.09
C ALA A 59 15.05 -14.87 0.89
N ASN A 60 14.69 -15.61 1.94
CA ASN A 60 14.64 -17.08 1.91
C ASN A 60 13.56 -17.60 0.95
N ILE A 61 12.37 -16.97 0.95
CA ILE A 61 11.28 -17.35 0.03
C ILE A 61 11.66 -17.00 -1.41
N ILE A 62 12.25 -15.83 -1.65
CA ILE A 62 12.71 -15.44 -2.99
C ILE A 62 13.77 -16.42 -3.52
N GLU A 63 14.72 -16.83 -2.68
CA GLU A 63 15.74 -17.82 -3.07
C GLU A 63 15.10 -19.17 -3.43
N LEU A 64 14.08 -19.59 -2.66
CA LEU A 64 13.32 -20.80 -2.97
C LEU A 64 12.60 -20.70 -4.32
N GLU A 65 11.89 -19.60 -4.58
CA GLU A 65 11.17 -19.37 -5.84
C GLU A 65 12.13 -19.30 -7.04
N LYS A 66 13.31 -18.69 -6.88
CA LYS A 66 14.36 -18.71 -7.91
C LYS A 66 14.82 -20.14 -8.23
N ARG A 67 14.97 -21.00 -7.22
CA ARG A 67 15.31 -22.44 -7.44
C ARG A 67 14.19 -23.20 -8.16
N HIS A 68 12.95 -22.78 -8.01
CA HIS A 68 11.82 -23.31 -8.78
C HIS A 68 11.72 -22.72 -10.21
N GLY A 69 12.66 -21.86 -10.61
CA GLY A 69 12.72 -21.26 -11.95
C GLY A 69 11.88 -20.00 -12.11
N VAL A 70 11.41 -19.39 -11.02
CA VAL A 70 10.68 -18.12 -11.08
C VAL A 70 11.66 -16.96 -11.26
N ASP A 71 11.51 -16.20 -12.34
CA ASP A 71 12.28 -14.97 -12.54
C ASP A 71 11.76 -13.84 -11.64
N LEU A 72 12.58 -13.49 -10.65
CA LEU A 72 12.36 -12.40 -9.69
C LEU A 72 13.39 -11.27 -9.83
N GLY A 73 14.32 -11.38 -10.80
CA GLY A 73 15.45 -10.47 -11.00
C GLY A 73 16.41 -10.40 -9.81
N GLU A 74 17.14 -9.29 -9.68
CA GLU A 74 18.24 -9.15 -8.70
C GLU A 74 18.05 -8.00 -7.70
N THR A 75 16.97 -7.25 -7.79
CA THR A 75 16.72 -6.05 -6.97
C THR A 75 15.52 -6.24 -6.04
N TYR A 76 15.53 -5.49 -4.92
CA TYR A 76 14.49 -5.47 -3.90
C TYR A 76 14.29 -6.78 -3.11
N MET A 77 15.21 -7.74 -3.19
CA MET A 77 15.09 -9.06 -2.56
C MET A 77 15.59 -9.09 -1.11
N ASN A 78 15.31 -8.05 -0.33
CA ASN A 78 15.82 -7.90 1.03
C ASN A 78 14.77 -7.35 1.98
N LYS A 79 15.08 -7.32 3.28
CA LYS A 79 14.17 -6.84 4.32
C LYS A 79 13.65 -5.42 4.06
N PRO A 80 14.47 -4.43 3.68
CA PRO A 80 13.96 -3.11 3.28
C PRO A 80 12.99 -3.15 2.10
N GLY A 81 13.28 -3.96 1.07
CA GLY A 81 12.38 -4.16 -0.07
C GLY A 81 11.03 -4.74 0.35
N CYS A 82 11.04 -5.78 1.20
CA CYS A 82 9.82 -6.36 1.77
C CYS A 82 8.98 -5.30 2.51
N SER A 83 9.63 -4.52 3.37
CA SER A 83 8.97 -3.45 4.13
C SER A 83 8.36 -2.40 3.21
N GLU A 84 9.02 -2.06 2.12
CA GLU A 84 8.55 -1.08 1.14
C GLU A 84 7.31 -1.60 0.38
N PHE A 85 7.32 -2.88 -0.04
CA PHE A 85 6.15 -3.49 -0.66
C PHE A 85 4.96 -3.52 0.31
N ILE A 86 5.16 -3.96 1.56
CA ILE A 86 4.11 -3.97 2.59
C ILE A 86 3.59 -2.56 2.85
N ARG A 87 4.46 -1.54 2.86
CA ARG A 87 4.05 -0.13 3.01
C ARG A 87 3.16 0.32 1.85
N CYS A 88 3.52 0.00 0.62
CA CYS A 88 2.72 0.31 -0.56
C CYS A 88 1.36 -0.40 -0.51
N ILE A 89 1.34 -1.68 -0.14
CA ILE A 89 0.10 -2.45 0.07
C ILE A 89 -0.76 -1.75 1.13
N SER A 90 -0.20 -1.48 2.31
CA SER A 90 -0.90 -0.82 3.43
C SER A 90 -1.52 0.51 3.02
N LYS A 91 -0.81 1.31 2.21
CA LYS A 91 -1.34 2.57 1.68
C LYS A 91 -2.60 2.36 0.83
N VAL A 92 -2.61 1.38 -0.08
CA VAL A 92 -3.79 1.08 -0.91
C VAL A 92 -4.97 0.65 -0.04
N PHE A 93 -4.75 -0.28 0.91
CA PHE A 93 -5.79 -0.70 1.85
C PHE A 93 -6.34 0.45 2.70
N THR A 94 -5.46 1.39 3.09
CA THR A 94 -5.83 2.57 3.87
C THR A 94 -6.69 3.53 3.04
N GLU A 95 -6.29 3.81 1.80
CA GLU A 95 -7.05 4.66 0.88
C GLU A 95 -8.45 4.07 0.60
N ASP A 96 -8.53 2.74 0.38
CA ASP A 96 -9.80 2.04 0.20
C ASP A 96 -10.69 2.14 1.44
N LEU A 97 -10.12 1.96 2.63
CA LEU A 97 -10.85 2.09 3.89
C LEU A 97 -11.38 3.52 4.09
N ILE A 98 -10.56 4.55 3.83
CA ILE A 98 -10.98 5.95 3.89
C ILE A 98 -12.14 6.21 2.93
N ASN A 99 -12.09 5.67 1.71
CA ASN A 99 -13.17 5.83 0.74
C ASN A 99 -14.48 5.17 1.21
N GLN A 100 -14.41 3.96 1.76
CA GLN A 100 -15.57 3.26 2.35
C GLN A 100 -16.16 4.02 3.55
N MET A 101 -15.30 4.54 4.43
CA MET A 101 -15.74 5.33 5.57
C MET A 101 -16.35 6.66 5.14
N SER A 102 -15.83 7.27 4.08
CA SER A 102 -16.31 8.55 3.56
C SER A 102 -17.72 8.44 3.01
N SER A 103 -18.06 7.34 2.35
CA SER A 103 -19.41 7.07 1.82
C SER A 103 -20.44 6.71 2.89
N SER A 104 -20.01 6.27 4.08
CA SER A 104 -20.92 5.99 5.20
C SER A 104 -21.39 7.29 5.89
N ASN A 105 -22.70 7.38 6.15
CA ASN A 105 -23.30 8.47 6.92
C ASN A 105 -23.01 8.35 8.43
N TYR A 106 -22.75 7.13 8.91
CA TYR A 106 -22.55 6.83 10.32
C TYR A 106 -21.27 6.03 10.51
N ILE A 107 -20.46 6.47 11.46
CA ILE A 107 -19.26 5.75 11.87
C ILE A 107 -19.24 5.67 13.39
N SER A 108 -18.53 4.71 13.94
CA SER A 108 -18.22 4.60 15.35
C SER A 108 -16.76 4.22 15.45
N VAL A 109 -16.11 4.67 16.52
CA VAL A 109 -14.70 4.43 16.75
C VAL A 109 -14.60 3.61 18.03
N LEU A 110 -13.90 2.50 17.95
CA LEU A 110 -13.56 1.66 19.10
C LEU A 110 -12.10 1.92 19.40
N VAL A 111 -11.81 2.31 20.63
CA VAL A 111 -10.45 2.53 21.08
C VAL A 111 -10.16 1.51 22.17
N ASP A 112 -9.05 0.81 22.03
CA ASP A 112 -8.56 -0.14 23.02
C ASP A 112 -7.16 0.29 23.47
N GLU A 113 -6.94 0.25 24.78
CA GLU A 113 -5.65 0.55 25.39
C GLU A 113 -5.06 -0.74 25.96
N SER A 114 -3.86 -1.09 25.49
CA SER A 114 -3.12 -2.24 26.01
C SER A 114 -1.82 -1.77 26.64
N THR A 115 -1.57 -2.19 27.88
CA THR A 115 -0.27 -2.02 28.54
C THR A 115 0.64 -3.17 28.08
N ASP A 116 1.61 -2.88 27.21
CA ASP A 116 2.68 -3.84 26.93
C ASP A 116 3.70 -3.82 28.09
N VAL A 117 4.32 -4.96 28.38
CA VAL A 117 5.37 -5.12 29.41
C VAL A 117 6.60 -4.25 29.08
N SER A 118 6.68 -3.74 27.85
CA SER A 118 7.73 -2.89 27.30
C SER A 118 7.52 -1.38 27.54
N THR A 119 7.16 -0.93 28.76
CA THR A 119 7.15 0.50 29.19
C THR A 119 6.31 1.51 28.39
N PHE A 120 5.69 1.14 27.27
CA PHE A 120 4.86 2.02 26.43
C PHE A 120 3.44 1.46 26.31
N GLU A 121 2.46 2.30 26.63
CA GLU A 121 1.05 2.00 26.38
C GLU A 121 0.78 2.02 24.86
N LYS A 122 -0.07 1.12 24.39
CA LYS A 122 -0.50 1.05 22.99
C LYS A 122 -1.92 1.55 22.89
N PHE A 123 -2.15 2.40 21.90
CA PHE A 123 -3.47 2.89 21.51
C PHE A 123 -3.86 2.21 20.20
N ILE A 124 -4.89 1.38 20.25
CA ILE A 124 -5.43 0.67 19.09
C ILE A 124 -6.77 1.28 18.74
N MET A 125 -6.97 1.65 17.49
CA MET A 125 -8.21 2.20 16.99
C MET A 125 -8.81 1.29 15.93
N TYR A 126 -10.08 0.94 16.10
CA TYR A 126 -10.92 0.35 15.07
C TYR A 126 -12.05 1.31 14.72
N VAL A 127 -12.55 1.18 13.50
CA VAL A 127 -13.71 1.91 13.01
C VAL A 127 -14.82 0.92 12.66
N LYS A 128 -16.04 1.24 13.07
CA LYS A 128 -17.25 0.52 12.73
C LYS A 128 -18.14 1.41 11.88
N PHE A 129 -18.56 0.94 10.72
CA PHE A 129 -19.37 1.70 9.78
C PHE A 129 -20.33 0.78 9.01
N ILE A 130 -21.31 1.36 8.31
CA ILE A 130 -22.15 0.62 7.38
C ILE A 130 -21.48 0.66 6.01
N ASP A 131 -21.13 -0.51 5.48
CA ASP A 131 -20.52 -0.61 4.16
C ASP A 131 -21.55 -0.51 3.02
N SER A 132 -21.08 -0.60 1.78
CA SER A 132 -21.92 -0.53 0.58
C SER A 132 -22.98 -1.63 0.49
N ASP A 133 -22.78 -2.73 1.20
CA ASP A 133 -23.71 -3.87 1.24
C ASP A 133 -24.69 -3.75 2.42
N ALA A 134 -24.80 -2.56 3.01
CA ALA A 134 -25.62 -2.25 4.18
C ALA A 134 -25.28 -3.11 5.41
N THR A 135 -24.05 -3.61 5.50
CA THR A 135 -23.58 -4.45 6.62
C THR A 135 -22.77 -3.61 7.61
N ALA A 136 -23.01 -3.85 8.91
CA ALA A 136 -22.22 -3.24 9.96
C ALA A 136 -20.85 -3.92 10.06
N THR A 137 -19.81 -3.21 9.63
CA THR A 137 -18.47 -3.74 9.45
C THR A 137 -17.48 -3.01 10.36
N THR A 138 -16.63 -3.77 11.07
CA THR A 138 -15.54 -3.25 11.90
C THR A 138 -14.20 -3.52 11.22
N LYS A 139 -13.35 -2.49 11.12
CA LYS A 139 -12.00 -2.57 10.53
C LYS A 139 -10.97 -1.94 11.45
N PHE A 140 -9.76 -2.49 11.43
CA PHE A 140 -8.60 -1.84 12.05
C PHE A 140 -8.29 -0.53 11.33
N LEU A 141 -8.01 0.53 12.09
CA LEU A 141 -7.69 1.85 11.54
C LEU A 141 -6.26 2.26 11.87
N ALA A 142 -5.86 2.18 13.14
CA ALA A 142 -4.55 2.65 13.57
C ALA A 142 -4.05 1.93 14.82
N LEU A 143 -2.73 1.82 14.92
CA LEU A 143 -1.99 1.46 16.12
C LEU A 143 -0.97 2.57 16.37
N ARG A 144 -0.96 3.11 17.60
CA ARG A 144 -0.07 4.21 18.01
C ARG A 144 0.57 3.88 19.35
N ASN A 145 1.76 4.43 19.58
CA ASN A 145 2.38 4.42 20.89
C ASN A 145 1.82 5.58 21.69
N VAL A 146 1.62 5.36 22.98
CA VAL A 146 1.20 6.38 23.95
C VAL A 146 2.37 6.61 24.90
N GLU A 147 2.83 7.85 24.97
CA GLU A 147 3.91 8.25 25.89
C GLU A 147 3.39 8.59 27.29
N SER A 148 2.09 8.86 27.41
CA SER A 148 1.41 9.22 28.65
C SER A 148 -0.08 8.81 28.59
N GLY A 149 -0.51 7.83 29.38
CA GLY A 149 -1.91 7.37 29.50
C GLY A 149 -2.86 8.34 30.19
N THR A 150 -2.54 9.64 30.23
CA THR A 150 -3.47 10.64 30.74
C THR A 150 -4.65 10.80 29.79
N ALA A 151 -5.85 11.06 30.33
CA ALA A 151 -7.06 11.23 29.54
C ALA A 151 -6.91 12.33 28.46
N ASP A 152 -6.20 13.41 28.76
CA ASP A 152 -5.96 14.51 27.81
C ASP A 152 -5.03 14.09 26.66
N ALA A 153 -3.97 13.34 26.95
CA ALA A 153 -3.05 12.85 25.92
C ALA A 153 -3.74 11.84 25.00
N LEU A 154 -4.51 10.90 25.57
CA LEU A 154 -5.29 9.93 24.79
C LEU A 154 -6.36 10.63 23.93
N LYS A 155 -7.03 11.65 24.47
CA LYS A 155 -7.99 12.45 23.71
C LYS A 155 -7.32 13.21 22.56
N SER A 156 -6.16 13.81 22.79
CA SER A 156 -5.41 14.49 21.73
C SER A 156 -5.01 13.50 20.63
N LEU A 157 -4.46 12.34 21.01
CA LEU A 157 -4.07 11.30 20.07
C LEU A 157 -5.25 10.78 19.25
N LEU A 158 -6.41 10.57 19.89
CA LEU A 158 -7.66 10.22 19.21
C LEU A 158 -8.00 11.25 18.14
N LEU A 159 -8.05 12.54 18.48
CA LEU A 159 -8.40 13.61 17.55
C LEU A 159 -7.39 13.75 16.40
N ASP A 160 -6.10 13.59 16.69
CA ASP A 160 -5.04 13.63 15.68
C ASP A 160 -5.19 12.48 14.68
N VAL A 161 -5.45 11.26 15.15
CA VAL A 161 -5.70 10.11 14.28
C VAL A 161 -6.97 10.34 13.45
N LEU A 162 -8.08 10.79 14.05
CA LEU A 162 -9.30 11.06 13.28
C LEU A 162 -9.05 12.07 12.15
N LYS A 163 -8.28 13.12 12.44
CA LYS A 163 -7.91 14.14 11.44
C LYS A 163 -7.00 13.58 10.35
N GLU A 164 -6.04 12.73 10.68
CA GLU A 164 -5.16 12.03 9.73
C GLU A 164 -5.97 11.26 8.68
N PHE A 165 -7.01 10.55 9.12
CA PHE A 165 -7.89 9.75 8.25
C PHE A 165 -9.07 10.53 7.65
N GLY A 166 -9.09 11.86 7.79
CA GLY A 166 -10.15 12.72 7.21
C GLY A 166 -11.52 12.55 7.87
N ILE A 167 -11.56 12.06 9.11
CA ILE A 167 -12.79 11.83 9.85
C ILE A 167 -13.16 13.10 10.61
N ASP A 168 -14.22 13.76 10.13
CA ASP A 168 -14.79 14.92 10.81
C ASP A 168 -15.82 14.47 11.86
N PHE A 169 -15.36 14.44 13.12
CA PHE A 169 -16.16 14.01 14.27
C PHE A 169 -17.40 14.87 14.51
N GLU A 170 -17.39 16.14 14.11
CA GLU A 170 -18.54 17.04 14.29
C GLU A 170 -19.63 16.81 13.23
N LYS A 171 -19.24 16.35 12.03
CA LYS A 171 -20.17 16.14 10.91
C LYS A 171 -20.72 14.72 10.82
N LYS A 172 -19.99 13.72 11.32
CA LYS A 172 -20.47 12.33 11.37
C LYS A 172 -20.89 11.98 12.79
N THR A 173 -22.13 11.52 12.98
CA THR A 173 -22.58 11.03 14.29
C THR A 173 -21.71 9.84 14.67
N SER A 174 -20.82 10.08 15.63
CA SER A 174 -19.75 9.16 16.01
C SER A 174 -19.94 8.71 17.45
N CYS A 175 -20.17 7.42 17.66
CA CYS A 175 -20.11 6.82 18.99
C CYS A 175 -18.69 6.35 19.26
N ILE A 176 -18.09 6.83 20.36
CA ILE A 176 -16.80 6.34 20.85
C ILE A 176 -17.09 5.29 21.91
N LEU A 177 -16.60 4.08 21.68
CA LEU A 177 -16.59 3.02 22.67
C LEU A 177 -15.12 2.87 23.12
N LEU A 178 -14.87 3.36 24.33
CA LEU A 178 -13.64 3.14 25.10
C LEU A 178 -13.80 1.85 25.93
#